data_AF-A0A3P1B1H3-F1
#
_entry.id   AF-A0A3P1B1H3-F1
#
_cell.length_a   1.000
_cell.length_b   1.000
_cell.length_c   1.000
_cell.angle_alpha   90.00
_cell.angle_beta   90.00
_cell.angle_gamma   90.00
#
_symmetry.space_group_name_H-M   'P 1'
#
loop_
_entity.id
_entity.type
_entity.pdbx_description
1 polymer ?
#
loop_
_entity_poly.entity_id
_entity_poly.type
_entity_poly.pdbx_seq_one_letter_code
_entity_poly.pdbx_strand_id
1 'polypeptide(L)'
;MKKDVFEHLSTAQLIKRRDLLKGVSIGLGIVAITAIGILLYIFITNGFEDMPSTSTIPAFMLPVFFLPMLVHLGKLNTEIKRRNQQ
;
A
#
# COMPACT_ATOMS: atom_id res chain seq x y z
N MET A 1 10.44 -21.92 17.78
CA MET A 1 10.67 -20.52 17.34
C MET A 1 10.53 -20.47 15.83
N LYS A 2 9.61 -19.65 15.31
CA LYS A 2 9.40 -19.48 13.86
C LYS A 2 10.59 -18.68 13.34
N LYS A 3 11.42 -19.25 12.45
CA LYS A 3 12.55 -18.53 11.84
C LYS A 3 12.03 -17.25 11.22
N ASP A 4 12.50 -16.12 11.73
CA ASP A 4 12.06 -14.82 11.21
C ASP A 4 12.63 -14.67 9.81
N VAL A 5 11.77 -14.36 8.84
CA VAL A 5 12.17 -14.18 7.43
C VAL A 5 13.24 -13.06 7.30
N PHE A 6 13.41 -12.25 8.34
CA PHE A 6 14.34 -11.13 8.42
C PHE A 6 15.62 -11.40 9.24
N GLU A 7 15.83 -12.61 9.79
CA GLU A 7 17.04 -12.94 10.57
C GLU A 7 18.35 -12.68 9.79
N HIS A 8 18.32 -12.86 8.47
CA HIS A 8 19.47 -12.66 7.59
C HIS A 8 19.75 -11.18 7.24
N LEU A 9 18.86 -10.24 7.60
CA LEU A 9 19.00 -8.82 7.28
C LEU A 9 19.58 -8.06 8.46
N SER A 10 20.49 -7.12 8.20
CA SER A 10 20.96 -6.19 9.23
C SER A 10 19.91 -5.12 9.53
N THR A 11 19.99 -4.49 10.71
CA THR A 11 19.06 -3.41 11.11
C THR A 11 19.07 -2.25 10.11
N ALA A 12 20.23 -1.92 9.53
CA ALA A 12 20.34 -0.90 8.48
C ALA A 12 19.59 -1.30 7.19
N GLN A 13 19.67 -2.57 6.79
CA GLN A 13 18.94 -3.07 5.62
C GLN A 13 17.43 -3.13 5.85
N LEU A 14 17.00 -3.45 7.07
CA LEU A 14 15.60 -3.41 7.50
C LEU A 14 15.02 -1.99 7.41
N ILE A 15 15.74 -1.00 7.94
CA ILE A 15 15.34 0.42 7.89
C ILE A 15 15.28 0.91 6.43
N LYS A 16 16.30 0.60 5.61
CA LYS A 16 16.31 0.99 4.19
C LYS A 16 15.11 0.43 3.43
N ARG A 17 14.75 -0.84 3.65
CA ARG A 17 13.57 -1.47 3.02
C ARG A 17 12.27 -0.82 3.48
N ARG A 18 12.15 -0.45 4.76
CA ARG A 18 10.98 0.26 5.29
C ARG A 18 10.80 1.61 4.61
N ASP A 19 11.86 2.37 4.47
CA ASP A 19 11.80 3.72 3.93
C ASP A 19 11.48 3.70 2.43
N LEU A 20 12.02 2.74 1.68
CA LEU A 20 11.63 2.47 0.29
C LEU A 20 10.14 2.14 0.17
N LEU A 21 9.66 1.19 0.99
CA LEU A 21 8.24 0.80 0.98
C LEU A 21 7.33 1.95 1.38
N LYS A 22 7.72 2.79 2.34
CA LYS A 22 7.00 4.02 2.68
C LYS A 22 6.92 4.98 1.50
N GLY A 23 8.03 5.23 0.81
CA GLY A 23 8.06 6.11 -0.37
C GLY A 23 7.14 5.61 -1.48
N VAL A 24 7.20 4.32 -1.80
CA VAL A 24 6.33 3.68 -2.79
C VAL A 24 4.86 3.75 -2.36
N SER A 25 4.57 3.51 -1.07
CA SER A 25 3.20 3.59 -0.53
C SER A 25 2.61 4.99 -0.69
N ILE A 26 3.40 6.03 -0.44
CA ILE A 26 2.96 7.43 -0.58
C ILE A 26 2.71 7.76 -2.06
N GLY A 27 3.65 7.39 -2.95
CA GLY A 27 3.51 7.64 -4.39
C GLY A 27 2.27 6.97 -4.98
N LEU A 28 2.06 5.69 -4.66
CA LEU A 28 0.87 4.97 -5.09
C LEU A 28 -0.41 5.48 -4.43
N GLY A 29 -0.34 5.94 -3.18
CA GLY A 29 -1.47 6.56 -2.49
C GLY A 29 -1.95 7.85 -3.18
N ILE A 30 -1.03 8.71 -3.62
CA ILE A 30 -1.36 9.92 -4.39
C ILE A 30 -2.07 9.54 -5.69
N VAL A 31 -1.52 8.59 -6.45
CA VAL A 31 -2.12 8.13 -7.71
C VAL A 31 -3.53 7.56 -7.47
N ALA A 32 -3.71 6.77 -6.42
CA ALA A 32 -5.00 6.21 -6.06
C ALA A 32 -6.03 7.30 -5.71
N ILE A 33 -5.65 8.32 -4.93
CA ILE A 33 -6.54 9.46 -4.60
C ILE A 33 -6.90 10.24 -5.86
N THR A 34 -5.94 10.50 -6.76
CA THR A 34 -6.21 11.18 -8.03
C THR A 34 -7.19 10.39 -8.89
N ALA A 35 -7.00 9.07 -9.02
CA ALA A 35 -7.91 8.20 -9.77
C ALA A 35 -9.33 8.23 -9.18
N ILE A 36 -9.45 8.13 -7.84
CA ILE A 36 -10.74 8.23 -7.15
C ILE A 36 -11.38 9.60 -7.38
N GLY A 37 -10.62 10.69 -7.34
CA GLY A 37 -11.11 12.04 -7.62
C GLY A 37 -11.67 12.19 -9.03
N ILE A 38 -11.01 11.62 -10.03
CA ILE A 38 -11.49 11.60 -11.42
C ILE A 38 -12.78 10.79 -11.54
N LEU A 39 -12.82 9.60 -10.92
CA LEU A 39 -14.02 8.76 -10.88
C LEU A 39 -15.20 9.47 -10.22
N LEU A 40 -14.98 10.12 -9.08
CA LEU A 40 -15.99 10.91 -8.38
C LEU A 40 -16.48 12.09 -9.23
N TYR A 41 -15.57 12.77 -9.93
CA TYR A 41 -15.94 13.86 -10.83
C TYR A 41 -16.86 13.36 -11.96
N ILE A 42 -16.45 12.31 -12.68
CA ILE A 42 -17.24 11.69 -13.76
C ILE A 42 -18.59 11.22 -13.22
N PHE A 43 -18.58 10.63 -12.03
CA PHE A 43 -19.77 10.13 -11.36
C PHE A 43 -20.80 11.24 -11.08
N ILE A 44 -20.35 12.37 -10.56
CA ILE A 44 -21.21 13.52 -10.25
C ILE A 44 -21.70 14.21 -11.53
N THR A 45 -20.87 14.29 -12.58
CA THR A 45 -21.22 15.01 -13.82
C THR A 45 -22.08 14.23 -14.79
N ASN A 46 -21.87 12.91 -14.92
CA ASN A 46 -22.52 12.08 -15.96
C ASN A 46 -23.48 11.02 -15.38
N GLY A 47 -23.55 10.85 -14.06
CA GLY A 47 -24.42 9.85 -13.42
C GLY A 47 -23.96 8.40 -13.62
N PHE A 48 -24.68 7.45 -13.01
CA PHE A 48 -24.34 6.01 -13.06
C PHE A 48 -24.61 5.35 -14.42
N GLU A 49 -25.50 5.92 -15.25
CA GLU A 49 -25.96 5.27 -16.48
C GLU A 49 -24.88 5.17 -17.56
N ASP A 50 -23.96 6.13 -17.63
CA ASP A 50 -22.86 6.15 -18.60
C ASP A 50 -21.55 5.58 -18.07
N MET A 51 -21.51 5.07 -16.82
CA MET A 51 -20.30 4.48 -16.25
C MET A 51 -20.17 3.00 -16.64
N PRO A 52 -19.18 2.61 -17.47
CA PRO A 52 -18.93 1.21 -17.77
C PRO A 52 -18.54 0.50 -16.47
N SER A 53 -19.34 -0.48 -16.05
CA SER A 53 -19.06 -1.33 -14.88
C SER A 53 -17.67 -1.99 -14.92
N THR A 54 -17.14 -2.19 -16.13
CA THR A 54 -15.79 -2.71 -16.38
C THR A 54 -14.67 -1.75 -15.94
N SER A 55 -14.93 -0.45 -15.83
CA SER A 55 -13.93 0.58 -15.49
C SER A 55 -13.94 0.98 -14.01
N THR A 56 -15.07 0.84 -13.33
CA THR A 56 -15.23 1.15 -11.90
C THR A 56 -14.71 0.03 -11.00
N ILE A 57 -14.88 -1.25 -11.38
CA ILE A 57 -14.44 -2.41 -10.58
C ILE A 57 -12.92 -2.37 -10.28
N PRO A 58 -12.01 -2.16 -11.25
CA PRO A 58 -10.57 -2.10 -10.98
C PRO A 58 -10.18 -1.00 -10.00
N ALA A 59 -10.88 0.14 -10.04
CA ALA A 59 -10.61 1.27 -9.15
C ALA A 59 -10.96 0.96 -7.69
N PHE A 60 -12.07 0.25 -7.45
CA PHE A 60 -12.46 -0.20 -6.11
C PHE A 60 -11.58 -1.36 -5.60
N MET A 61 -10.86 -2.06 -6.48
CA MET A 61 -9.90 -3.10 -6.09
C MET A 61 -8.51 -2.56 -5.72
N LEU A 62 -8.19 -1.30 -6.05
CA LEU A 62 -6.91 -0.68 -5.70
C LEU A 62 -6.54 -0.82 -4.21
N PRO A 63 -7.45 -0.57 -3.23
CA PRO A 63 -7.16 -0.77 -1.80
C PRO A 63 -6.74 -2.20 -1.45
N VAL A 64 -7.35 -3.20 -2.10
CA VAL A 64 -7.07 -4.62 -1.88
C VAL A 64 -5.65 -4.96 -2.35
N PHE A 65 -5.20 -4.33 -3.44
CA PHE A 65 -3.85 -4.49 -3.98
C PHE A 65 -2.76 -4.00 -3.01
N PHE A 66 -3.08 -3.07 -2.12
CA PHE A 66 -2.14 -2.57 -1.11
C PHE A 66 -2.00 -3.47 0.13
N LEU A 67 -2.95 -4.37 0.38
CA LEU A 67 -2.94 -5.24 1.57
C LEU A 67 -1.63 -6.02 1.77
N PRO A 68 -1.06 -6.76 0.78
CA PRO A 68 0.18 -7.49 0.99
C PRO A 68 1.35 -6.56 1.34
N MET A 69 1.38 -5.35 0.77
CA MET A 69 2.40 -4.34 1.06
C MET A 69 2.27 -3.83 2.50
N LEU A 70 1.06 -3.52 2.96
CA LEU A 70 0.80 -3.07 4.33
C LEU A 70 1.14 -4.15 5.36
N VAL A 71 0.77 -5.41 5.09
CA VAL A 71 1.13 -6.56 5.95
C VAL A 71 2.65 -6.73 6.02
N HIS A 72 3.35 -6.61 4.89
CA HIS A 72 4.81 -6.71 4.85
C HIS A 72 5.47 -5.58 5.64
N LEU A 73 4.98 -4.35 5.49
CA LEU A 73 5.47 -3.18 6.22
C LEU A 73 5.25 -3.32 7.73
N GLY A 74 4.09 -3.85 8.14
CA GLY A 74 3.78 -4.14 9.55
C GLY A 74 4.77 -5.13 10.16
N LYS A 75 5.04 -6.25 9.48
CA LYS A 75 6.04 -7.24 9.93
C LYS A 75 7.44 -6.63 10.03
N LEU A 76 7.82 -5.82 9.04
CA LEU A 76 9.11 -5.12 9.02
C LEU A 76 9.25 -4.16 10.20
N ASN A 77 8.20 -3.41 10.51
CA ASN A 77 8.20 -2.42 11.60
C ASN A 77 8.24 -3.10 12.98
N THR A 78 7.52 -4.22 13.15
CA THR A 78 7.57 -5.04 14.36
C THR A 78 8.98 -5.59 14.60
N GLU A 79 9.65 -6.09 13.55
CA GLU A 79 11.02 -6.60 13.67
C GLU A 79 12.04 -5.49 13.98
N ILE A 80 11.93 -4.32 13.35
CA ILE A 80 12.78 -3.16 13.68
C ILE A 80 12.57 -2.75 15.14
N LYS A 81 11.31 -2.69 15.60
CA LYS A 81 10.99 -2.32 16.99
C LYS A 81 11.56 -3.33 17.98
N ARG A 82 11.44 -4.64 17.69
CA ARG A 82 12.01 -5.72 18.51
C ARG A 82 13.51 -5.55 18.70
N ARG A 83 14.26 -5.25 17.63
CA ARG A 83 15.72 -5.08 17.67
C ARG A 83 16.19 -3.81 18.36
N ASN A 84 15.41 -2.72 18.29
CA ASN A 84 15.72 -1.48 19.01
C ASN A 84 15.40 -1.55 20.52
N GLN A 85 14.65 -2.57 20.96
CA GLN A 85 14.32 -2.82 22.37
C GLN A 85 15.24 -3.88 23.01
N GLN A 86 16.17 -4.47 22.25
CA GLN A 86 17.27 -5.30 22.75
C GLN A 86 18.52 -4.44 22.90
#